data_AF-A0A945S0W9-F1
#
_entry.id   AF-A0A945S0W9-F1
#
_cell.length_a   1.000
_cell.length_b   1.000
_cell.length_c   1.000
_cell.angle_alpha   90.00
_cell.angle_beta   90.00
_cell.angle_gamma   90.00
#
_symmetry.space_group_name_H-M   'P 1'
#
loop_
_entity.id
_entity.type
_entity.pdbx_description
1 polymer ?
#
loop_
_entity_poly.entity_id
_entity_poly.type
_entity_poly.pdbx_seq_one_letter_code
_entity_poly.pdbx_strand_id
1 'polypeptide(L)'
;MTRLLPHVTPREEYSKLVAILEDPARWKEAHDCFDAIRLNVTLATGSHRLRTVDDYFTNIAENAAKTAYNCSGESAPFDNASFDRLLAWEQKLLERKEEG
;
A
#
# COMPACT_ATOMS: atom_id res chain seq x y z
N MET A 1 -7.46 -3.18 3.00
CA MET A 1 -7.30 -2.82 1.57
C MET A 1 -8.58 -2.89 0.72
N THR A 2 -9.28 -4.02 0.59
CA THR A 2 -10.42 -4.17 -0.35
C THR A 2 -11.55 -3.16 -0.13
N ARG A 3 -11.79 -2.76 1.12
CA ARG A 3 -12.78 -1.73 1.50
C ARG A 3 -12.46 -0.32 0.98
N LEU A 4 -11.20 -0.07 0.62
CA LEU A 4 -10.72 1.25 0.21
C LEU A 4 -10.63 1.39 -1.32
N LEU A 5 -10.56 0.28 -2.05
CA LEU A 5 -10.47 0.24 -3.52
C LEU A 5 -11.56 1.04 -4.27
N PRO A 6 -12.84 1.06 -3.84
CA PRO A 6 -13.87 1.80 -4.57
C PRO A 6 -13.67 3.33 -4.58
N HIS A 7 -12.72 3.84 -3.80
CA HIS A 7 -12.55 5.28 -3.58
C HIS A 7 -11.30 5.86 -4.24
N VAL A 8 -10.58 5.02 -4.97
CA VAL A 8 -9.27 5.35 -5.55
C VAL A 8 -9.26 4.93 -7.00
N THR A 9 -8.38 5.54 -7.78
CA THR A 9 -8.20 5.16 -9.19
C THR A 9 -7.81 3.68 -9.26
N PRO A 10 -8.57 2.83 -9.97
CA PRO A 10 -8.24 1.41 -10.10
C PRO A 10 -6.88 1.24 -10.78
N ARG A 11 -6.05 0.33 -10.23
CA ARG A 11 -4.74 -0.01 -10.78
C ARG A 11 -4.48 -1.50 -10.65
N GLU A 12 -3.78 -2.06 -11.64
CA GLU A 12 -3.43 -3.48 -11.66
C GLU A 12 -2.57 -3.86 -10.45
N GLU A 13 -1.65 -2.97 -10.05
CA GLU A 13 -0.80 -3.15 -8.88
C GLU A 13 -1.60 -3.34 -7.59
N TYR A 14 -2.71 -2.62 -7.43
CA TYR A 14 -3.55 -2.75 -6.24
C TYR A 14 -4.33 -4.07 -6.23
N SER A 15 -4.84 -4.51 -7.38
CA SER A 15 -5.49 -5.81 -7.51
C SER A 15 -4.51 -6.96 -7.24
N LYS A 16 -3.28 -6.87 -7.77
CA LYS A 16 -2.21 -7.84 -7.48
C LYS A 16 -1.86 -7.88 -6.01
N LEU A 17 -1.71 -6.71 -5.37
CA LEU A 17 -1.41 -6.63 -3.95
C LEU A 17 -2.53 -7.26 -3.10
N VAL A 18 -3.81 -7.02 -3.40
CA VAL A 18 -4.92 -7.70 -2.69
C VAL A 18 -4.78 -9.22 -2.79
N ALA A 19 -4.54 -9.75 -4.00
CA ALA A 19 -4.39 -11.19 -4.19
C ALA A 19 -3.17 -11.79 -3.47
N ILE A 20 -2.10 -11.01 -3.27
CA ILE A 20 -0.95 -11.42 -2.46
C ILE A 20 -1.31 -11.39 -0.97
N LEU A 21 -1.99 -10.34 -0.49
CA LEU A 21 -2.35 -10.19 0.92
C LEU A 21 -3.31 -11.28 1.40
N GLU A 22 -4.20 -11.76 0.52
CA GLU A 22 -5.17 -12.83 0.82
C GLU A 22 -4.55 -14.23 0.90
N ASP A 23 -3.32 -14.42 0.42
CA ASP A 23 -2.62 -15.71 0.43
C ASP A 23 -1.22 -15.60 1.07
N PRO A 24 -1.05 -16.06 2.33
CA PRO A 24 0.24 -16.06 3.01
C PRO A 24 1.38 -16.77 2.26
N ALA A 25 1.08 -17.76 1.43
CA ALA A 25 2.10 -18.45 0.63
C ALA A 25 2.75 -17.53 -0.43
N ARG A 26 2.07 -16.43 -0.76
CA ARG A 26 2.49 -15.44 -1.76
C ARG A 26 3.14 -14.21 -1.16
N TRP A 27 3.21 -14.08 0.16
CA TRP A 27 3.71 -12.86 0.82
C TRP A 27 5.14 -12.47 0.43
N LYS A 28 5.99 -13.43 0.04
CA LYS A 28 7.32 -13.13 -0.52
C LYS A 28 7.27 -12.33 -1.83
N GLU A 29 6.21 -12.49 -2.63
CA GLU A 29 5.99 -11.72 -3.87
C GLU A 29 5.69 -10.24 -3.58
N ALA A 30 5.39 -9.88 -2.32
CA ALA A 30 5.05 -8.52 -1.96
C ALA A 30 6.22 -7.54 -2.13
N HIS A 31 7.47 -8.02 -2.16
CA HIS A 31 8.63 -7.18 -2.48
C HIS A 31 8.56 -6.66 -3.93
N ASP A 32 8.38 -7.54 -4.90
CA ASP A 32 8.24 -7.15 -6.31
C ASP A 32 6.99 -6.29 -6.54
N CYS A 33 5.91 -6.60 -5.82
CA CYS A 33 4.69 -5.78 -5.87
C CYS A 33 4.92 -4.39 -5.27
N PHE A 34 5.72 -4.27 -4.20
CA PHE A 34 6.12 -2.98 -3.65
C PHE A 34 6.91 -2.16 -4.67
N ASP A 35 7.90 -2.76 -5.35
CA ASP A 35 8.70 -2.07 -6.36
C ASP A 35 7.82 -1.57 -7.51
N ALA A 36 6.87 -2.38 -7.97
CA ALA A 36 5.89 -1.97 -8.99
C ALA A 36 5.03 -0.77 -8.53
N ILE A 37 4.49 -0.82 -7.31
CA ILE A 37 3.72 0.30 -6.74
C ILE A 37 4.59 1.56 -6.66
N ARG A 38 5.81 1.43 -6.17
CA ARG A 38 6.72 2.56 -6.00
C ARG A 38 7.06 3.22 -7.34
N LEU A 39 7.41 2.43 -8.35
CA LEU A 39 7.81 2.92 -9.66
C LEU A 39 6.64 3.50 -10.46
N ASN A 40 5.52 2.79 -10.53
CA ASN A 40 4.41 3.11 -11.43
C ASN A 40 3.35 4.02 -10.80
N VAL A 41 3.33 4.11 -9.48
CA VAL A 41 2.32 4.85 -8.73
C VAL A 41 2.96 5.96 -7.92
N THR A 42 3.75 5.63 -6.90
CA THR A 42 4.27 6.62 -5.93
C THR A 42 5.20 7.64 -6.56
N LEU A 43 6.17 7.20 -7.37
CA LEU A 43 7.12 8.11 -8.01
C LEU A 43 6.50 8.79 -9.24
N ALA A 44 5.57 8.11 -9.92
CA ALA A 44 4.89 8.63 -11.11
C ALA A 44 3.95 9.80 -10.80
N THR A 45 3.35 9.86 -9.60
CA THR A 45 2.49 10.99 -9.18
C THR A 45 3.27 12.24 -8.77
N GLY A 46 4.60 12.15 -8.67
CA GLY A 46 5.48 13.27 -8.31
C GLY A 46 5.38 13.65 -6.83
N SER A 47 6.44 14.27 -6.28
CA SER A 47 6.56 14.72 -4.89
C SER A 47 5.59 15.85 -4.47
N HIS A 48 4.40 15.92 -5.07
CA HIS A 48 3.42 16.91 -4.73
C HIS A 48 2.73 16.54 -3.43
N ARG A 49 2.56 17.55 -2.56
CA ARG A 49 1.85 17.44 -1.28
C ARG A 49 0.63 16.54 -1.43
N LEU A 50 0.43 15.64 -0.46
CA LEU A 50 -0.74 14.78 -0.37
C LEU A 50 -2.00 15.64 -0.49
N ARG A 51 -2.67 15.56 -1.63
CA ARG A 51 -3.80 16.44 -2.00
C ARG A 51 -5.04 15.63 -2.34
N THR A 52 -4.85 14.40 -2.79
CA THR A 52 -5.91 13.54 -3.29
C THR A 52 -6.00 12.26 -2.48
N VAL A 53 -7.18 11.64 -2.47
CA VAL A 53 -7.44 10.33 -1.85
C VAL A 53 -6.46 9.25 -2.38
N ASP A 54 -6.08 9.35 -3.65
CA ASP A 54 -5.08 8.48 -4.30
C ASP A 54 -3.68 8.59 -3.68
N ASP A 55 -3.28 9.78 -3.23
CA ASP A 55 -1.96 9.99 -2.61
C ASP A 55 -1.86 9.25 -1.26
N TYR A 56 -2.93 9.32 -0.46
CA TYR A 56 -3.02 8.59 0.81
C TYR A 56 -3.06 7.08 0.57
N PHE A 57 -3.85 6.64 -0.40
CA PHE A 57 -3.96 5.22 -0.70
C PHE A 57 -2.67 4.61 -1.24
N THR A 58 -1.89 5.36 -2.01
CA THR A 58 -0.58 4.91 -2.47
C THR A 58 0.36 4.61 -1.30
N ASN A 59 0.32 5.42 -0.24
CA ASN A 59 1.07 5.16 0.99
C ASN A 59 0.55 3.93 1.74
N ILE A 60 -0.76 3.68 1.75
CA ILE A 60 -1.35 2.46 2.32
C ILE A 60 -0.85 1.23 1.56
N ALA A 61 -0.90 1.26 0.23
CA ALA A 61 -0.49 0.15 -0.62
C ALA A 61 1.00 -0.19 -0.43
N GLU A 62 1.89 0.81 -0.42
CA GLU A 62 3.31 0.57 -0.16
C GLU A 62 3.54 -0.08 1.20
N ASN A 63 2.92 0.44 2.27
CA ASN A 63 3.16 -0.08 3.62
C ASN A 63 2.54 -1.46 3.81
N ALA A 64 1.39 -1.75 3.18
CA ALA A 64 0.79 -3.09 3.17
C ALA A 64 1.71 -4.12 2.50
N ALA A 65 2.30 -3.78 1.34
CA ALA A 65 3.26 -4.65 0.66
C ALA A 65 4.51 -4.91 1.52
N LYS A 66 5.05 -3.86 2.17
CA LYS A 66 6.19 -3.99 3.09
C LYS A 66 5.87 -4.89 4.28
N THR A 67 4.71 -4.70 4.90
CA THR A 67 4.28 -5.51 6.04
C THR A 67 4.12 -6.97 5.64
N ALA A 68 3.47 -7.27 4.51
CA ALA A 68 3.33 -8.63 4.01
C ALA A 68 4.69 -9.29 3.77
N TYR A 69 5.62 -8.60 3.10
CA TYR A 69 6.96 -9.12 2.89
C TYR A 69 7.70 -9.39 4.20
N ASN A 70 7.62 -8.49 5.19
CA ASN A 70 8.22 -8.71 6.51
C ASN A 70 7.62 -9.95 7.21
N CYS A 71 6.34 -10.22 7.02
CA CYS A 71 5.68 -11.40 7.56
C CYS A 71 5.99 -12.70 6.78
N SER A 72 6.60 -12.62 5.59
CA SER A 72 6.93 -13.79 4.76
C SER A 72 8.08 -14.63 5.32
N GLY A 73 8.94 -14.05 6.17
CA GLY A 73 10.14 -14.70 6.71
C GLY A 73 11.36 -14.69 5.80
N GLU A 74 11.29 -14.01 4.65
CA GLU A 74 12.42 -13.83 3.73
C GLU A 74 13.52 -12.93 4.30
N SER A 75 14.74 -13.05 3.76
CA SER A 75 15.90 -12.25 4.19
C SER A 75 15.83 -10.80 3.65
N ALA A 76 16.38 -9.84 4.41
CA ALA A 76 16.35 -8.39 4.14
C ALA A 76 14.95 -7.74 4.23
N PRO A 77 14.36 -7.68 5.44
CA PRO A 77 13.04 -7.08 5.64
C PRO A 77 13.08 -5.56 5.42
N PHE A 78 11.92 -4.99 5.07
CA PHE A 78 11.68 -3.56 5.22
C PHE A 78 11.70 -3.16 6.69
N ASP A 79 11.79 -1.86 6.97
CA ASP A 79 11.77 -1.38 8.35
C ASP A 79 10.52 -1.86 9.13
N ASN A 80 10.72 -2.10 10.43
CA ASN A 80 9.68 -2.66 11.31
C ASN A 80 8.51 -1.70 11.56
N ALA A 81 8.60 -0.43 11.13
CA ALA A 81 7.53 0.55 11.32
C ALA A 81 6.51 0.55 10.16
N SER A 82 6.66 -0.33 9.17
CA SER A 82 5.72 -0.44 8.04
C SER A 82 4.27 -0.68 8.49
N PHE A 83 4.05 -1.53 9.49
CA PHE A 83 2.70 -1.80 10.01
C PHE A 83 2.09 -0.58 10.71
N ASP A 84 2.85 0.11 11.57
CA ASP A 84 2.36 1.31 12.26
C ASP A 84 2.03 2.42 11.26
N ARG A 85 2.86 2.58 10.22
CA ARG A 85 2.59 3.53 9.13
C ARG A 85 1.35 3.14 8.33
N LEU A 86 1.14 1.85 8.05
CA LEU A 86 -0.06 1.36 7.39
C LEU A 86 -1.32 1.80 8.14
N LEU A 87 -1.37 1.54 9.46
CA LEU A 87 -2.49 1.92 10.30
C LEU A 87 -2.70 3.45 10.33
N ALA A 88 -1.61 4.21 10.47
CA ALA A 88 -1.69 5.67 10.48
C ALA A 88 -2.21 6.25 9.15
N TRP A 89 -1.87 5.63 8.01
CA TRP A 89 -2.35 6.06 6.70
C TRP A 89 -3.80 5.64 6.44
N GLU A 90 -4.22 4.44 6.86
CA GLU A 90 -5.63 4.04 6.78
C GLU A 90 -6.51 5.00 7.59
N GLN A 91 -6.09 5.36 8.81
CA GLN A 91 -6.83 6.30 9.65
C GLN A 91 -6.98 7.68 8.97
N LYS A 92 -5.89 8.26 8.46
CA LYS A 92 -5.93 9.55 7.74
C LYS A 92 -6.84 9.53 6.51
N LEU A 93 -6.87 8.40 5.79
CA LEU A 93 -7.74 8.24 4.63
C LEU A 93 -9.23 8.23 5.03
N LEU A 94 -9.55 7.59 6.15
CA LEU A 94 -10.92 7.54 6.69
C LEU A 94 -11.37 8.92 7.18
N GLU A 95 -10.54 9.63 7.94
CA GLU A 95 -10.83 10.99 8.40
C GLU A 95 -11.10 11.93 7.23
N ARG A 96 -10.30 11.85 6.16
CA ARG A 96 -10.48 12.71 4.99
C ARG A 96 -11.77 12.44 4.22
N LYS A 97 -12.35 11.24 4.33
CA LYS A 97 -13.66 10.90 3.76
C LYS A 97 -14.82 11.44 4.58
N GLU A 98 -14.66 11.60 5.89
CA GLU A 98 -15.70 12.15 6.77
C GLU A 98 -15.82 13.68 6.63
N GLU A 99 -14.76 14.34 6.14
CA GLU A 99 -14.71 15.79 5.92
C GLU A 99 -15.27 16.26 4.56
N GLY A 100 -15.66 15.35 3.66
CA GLY A 100 -16.13 15.66 2.30
C GLY A 100 -17.57 15.19 2.05
#